data_AF-A0A846NAN3-F1
#
_entry.id   AF-A0A846NAN3-F1
#
_cell.length_a   1.000
_cell.length_b   1.000
_cell.length_c   1.000
_cell.angle_alpha   90.00
_cell.angle_beta   90.00
_cell.angle_gamma   90.00
#
_symmetry.space_group_name_H-M   'P 1'
#
loop_
_entity.id
_entity.type
_entity.pdbx_description
1 polymer ?
#
loop_
_entity_poly.entity_id
_entity_poly.type
_entity_poly.pdbx_seq_one_letter_code
_entity_poly.pdbx_strand_id
1 'polypeptide(L)' 'DESNKRYHARTSVYGVPSVISTTGLVEAPAKPREYYLLKQQYEMLGKDLLELKERFKGSFIDYDDER' A
#
# COMPACT_ATOMS: atom_id res chain seq x y z
N ASP A 1 -1.65 -8.09 -23.46
CA ASP A 1 -2.31 -7.73 -22.19
C ASP A 1 -1.40 -8.12 -21.02
N GLU A 2 -0.28 -7.41 -20.85
CA GLU A 2 0.77 -7.77 -19.86
C GLU A 2 0.63 -7.01 -18.54
N SER A 3 -0.14 -5.90 -18.49
CA SER A 3 -0.25 -5.07 -17.28
C SER A 3 -1.03 -5.77 -16.15
N ASN A 4 -1.90 -6.73 -16.50
CA ASN A 4 -2.72 -7.49 -15.56
C ASN A 4 -2.00 -8.68 -14.89
N LYS A 5 -0.74 -8.99 -15.25
CA LYS A 5 0.01 -10.12 -14.70
C LYS A 5 0.73 -9.81 -13.37
N ARG A 6 0.36 -8.73 -12.69
CA ARG A 6 0.96 -8.34 -11.40
C ARG A 6 0.36 -9.19 -10.27
N TYR A 7 1.15 -9.43 -9.23
CA TYR A 7 0.62 -9.95 -7.99
C TYR A 7 -0.37 -8.94 -7.40
N HIS A 8 -1.61 -9.38 -7.22
CA HIS A 8 -2.68 -8.61 -6.59
C HIS A 8 -2.97 -9.25 -5.23
N ALA A 9 -2.48 -8.62 -4.17
CA ALA A 9 -2.93 -8.94 -2.84
C ALA A 9 -4.42 -8.56 -2.70
N ARG A 10 -5.16 -9.27 -1.84
CA ARG A 10 -6.59 -9.05 -1.61
C ARG A 10 -6.86 -9.09 -0.11
N THR A 11 -7.82 -8.29 0.33
CA THR A 11 -8.28 -8.27 1.72
C THR A 11 -9.39 -9.30 1.91
N SER A 12 -9.26 -10.14 2.94
CA SER A 12 -10.35 -11.02 3.37
C SER A 12 -11.34 -10.25 4.25
N VAL A 13 -12.60 -10.26 3.85
CA VAL A 13 -13.74 -9.69 4.59
C VAL A 13 -14.74 -10.82 4.81
N TYR A 14 -14.93 -11.22 6.06
CA TYR A 14 -15.87 -12.25 6.47
C TYR A 14 -17.20 -11.61 6.91
N GLY A 15 -18.31 -12.31 6.70
CA GLY A 15 -19.66 -11.86 7.06
C GLY A 15 -19.92 -11.90 8.58
N VAL A 16 -21.17 -11.67 8.98
CA VAL A 16 -21.53 -11.42 10.40
C VAL A 16 -21.24 -12.62 11.32
N PRO A 17 -20.52 -12.43 12.45
CA PRO A 17 -19.86 -11.19 12.88
C PRO A 17 -18.64 -10.87 12.00
N SER A 18 -18.60 -9.65 11.46
CA SER A 18 -17.65 -9.31 10.39
C SER A 18 -16.22 -9.31 10.89
N VAL A 19 -15.42 -10.27 10.42
CA VAL A 19 -13.96 -10.30 10.63
C VAL A 19 -13.30 -9.72 9.38
N ILE A 20 -12.45 -8.71 9.56
CA ILE A 20 -11.73 -8.06 8.46
C ILE A 20 -10.23 -8.14 8.72
N SER A 21 -9.46 -8.47 7.68
CA SER A 21 -8.00 -8.39 7.75
C SER A 21 -7.55 -6.93 7.62
N THR A 22 -7.06 -6.35 8.72
CA THR A 22 -6.53 -4.98 8.75
C THR A 22 -5.25 -4.84 7.91
N THR A 23 -4.35 -5.83 7.98
CA THR A 23 -3.12 -5.88 7.17
C THR A 23 -3.42 -5.97 5.68
N GLY A 24 -4.39 -6.82 5.31
CA GLY A 24 -4.87 -6.91 3.94
C GLY A 24 -5.39 -5.57 3.44
N LEU A 25 -6.15 -4.83 4.25
CA LEU A 25 -6.71 -3.54 3.86
C LEU A 25 -5.66 -2.48 3.53
N VAL A 26 -4.53 -2.50 4.24
CA VAL A 26 -3.41 -1.55 4.02
C VAL A 26 -2.48 -2.00 2.88
N GLU A 27 -2.21 -3.29 2.76
CA GLU A 27 -1.18 -3.82 1.84
C GLU A 27 -1.73 -4.33 0.51
N ALA A 28 -3.00 -4.76 0.47
CA ALA A 28 -3.64 -5.26 -0.74
C ALA A 28 -3.85 -4.20 -1.84
N PRO A 29 -4.21 -2.94 -1.53
CA PRO A 29 -4.41 -1.93 -2.56
C PRO A 29 -3.16 -1.72 -3.41
N ALA A 30 -3.35 -1.74 -4.73
CA ALA A 30 -2.26 -1.48 -5.66
C ALA A 30 -1.80 -0.02 -5.54
N LYS A 31 -0.67 0.20 -4.86
CA LYS A 31 -0.06 1.54 -4.76
C LYS A 31 0.37 2.04 -6.15
N PRO A 32 0.42 3.36 -6.37
CA PRO A 32 0.88 3.93 -7.63
C PRO A 32 2.27 3.41 -8.01
N ARG A 33 2.52 3.21 -9.31
CA ARG A 33 3.83 2.70 -9.78
C ARG A 33 4.99 3.59 -9.33
N GLU A 34 4.78 4.90 -9.31
CA GLU A 34 5.77 5.90 -8.88
C GLU A 34 6.21 5.69 -7.44
N TYR A 35 5.31 5.27 -6.55
CA TYR A 35 5.63 4.97 -5.16
C TYR A 35 6.68 3.86 -5.05
N TYR A 36 6.54 2.78 -5.82
CA TYR A 36 7.51 1.68 -5.80
C TYR A 36 8.87 2.08 -6.37
N LEU A 37 8.89 2.87 -7.45
CA LEU A 37 10.12 3.35 -8.06
C LEU A 37 10.89 4.27 -7.10
N LEU A 38 10.18 5.21 -6.46
CA LEU A 38 10.77 6.11 -5.49
C LEU A 38 11.20 5.37 -4.22
N LYS A 39 10.41 4.40 -3.75
CA LYS A 39 10.78 3.57 -2.59
C LYS A 39 12.14 2.89 -2.83
N GLN A 40 12.32 2.27 -3.99
CA GLN A 40 13.58 1.61 -4.34
C GLN A 40 14.76 2.60 -4.40
N GLN A 41 14.55 3.81 -4.94
CA GLN A 41 15.58 4.85 -4.97
C GLN A 41 15.93 5.36 -3.56
N TYR A 42 14.93 5.57 -2.69
CA TYR A 42 15.14 6.01 -1.32
C TYR A 42 15.88 4.96 -0.49
N GLU A 43 15.51 3.69 -0.64
CA GLU A 43 16.21 2.56 0.01
C GLU A 43 17.68 2.49 -0.44
N MET A 44 17.96 2.68 -1.73
CA MET A 44 19.33 2.69 -2.27
C MET A 44 20.16 3.89 -1.78
N LEU A 45 19.51 5.04 -1.58
CA LEU A 45 20.13 6.27 -1.08
C LEU A 45 20.24 6.32 0.45
N GLY A 46 19.71 5.33 1.17
CA GLY A 46 19.62 5.33 2.63
C GLY A 46 18.77 6.48 3.18
N LYS A 47 17.84 7.02 2.38
CA LYS A 47 16.95 8.11 2.76
C LYS A 47 15.73 7.59 3.50
N ASP A 48 15.16 8.46 4.32
CA ASP A 48 14.00 8.12 5.12
C ASP A 48 12.75 7.90 4.26
N LEU A 49 12.08 6.78 4.47
CA LEU A 49 10.82 6.43 3.79
C LEU A 49 9.63 7.22 4.33
N LEU A 50 9.77 7.90 5.48
CA LEU A 50 8.74 8.76 6.04
C LEU A 50 8.39 9.93 5.10
N GLU A 51 9.38 10.62 4.53
CA GLU A 51 9.15 11.71 3.56
C GLU A 51 8.39 11.21 2.31
N LEU A 52 8.73 10.00 1.86
CA LEU A 52 8.04 9.37 0.73
C LEU A 52 6.58 9.07 1.08
N LYS A 53 6.32 8.55 2.29
CA LYS A 53 4.94 8.29 2.76
C LYS A 53 4.14 9.57 2.87
N GLU A 54 4.72 10.65 3.40
CA GLU A 54 4.05 11.95 3.47
C GLU A 54 3.69 12.50 2.09
N ARG A 55 4.61 12.39 1.12
CA ARG A 55 4.36 12.85 -0.26
C ARG A 55 3.19 12.16 -0.94
N PHE A 56 2.94 10.89 -0.60
CA PHE A 56 1.82 10.10 -1.13
C PHE A 56 0.66 9.98 -0.13
N LYS A 57 0.66 10.76 0.96
CA LYS A 57 -0.39 10.71 1.98
C LYS A 57 -1.76 10.99 1.34
N GLY A 58 -2.72 10.11 1.60
CA GLY A 58 -4.07 10.18 1.04
C GLY A 58 -4.24 9.59 -0.35
N SER A 59 -3.17 9.09 -0.99
CA SER A 59 -3.28 8.30 -2.24
C SER A 59 -3.59 6.82 -1.97
N PHE A 60 -3.28 6.32 -0.79
CA PHE A 60 -3.61 4.98 -0.30
C PHE A 60 -3.80 5.03 1.23
N ILE A 61 -4.46 4.01 1.79
CA ILE A 61 -4.67 3.86 3.24
C ILE A 61 -3.37 3.34 3.86
N ASP A 62 -2.87 4.00 4.89
CA ASP A 62 -1.71 3.54 5.68
C ASP A 62 -2.17 3.11 7.08
N TYR A 63 -1.28 2.46 7.83
CA TYR A 63 -1.52 2.17 9.25
C TYR A 63 -1.70 3.49 10.01
N ASP A 64 -2.70 3.54 10.91
CA ASP A 64 -3.04 4.72 11.73
C ASP A 64 -3.65 5.90 10.95
N ASP A 65 -4.25 5.65 9.77
CA ASP A 65 -5.10 6.63 9.10
C ASP A 65 -6.45 6.75 9.85
N GLU A 66 -6.84 7.98 10.22
CA GLU A 66 -8.07 8.27 10.99
C GLU A 66 -9.37 8.22 10.15
N ARG A 67 -9.24 8.02 8.83
CA ARG A 67 -10.35 8.04 7.85
C ARG A 67 -11.24 6.80 7.87
#